data_AF-A0A518CY15-F1
#
_entry.id   AF-A0A518CY15-F1
#
_cell.length_a   1.000
_cell.length_b   1.000
_cell.length_c   1.000
_cell.angle_alpha   90.00
_cell.angle_beta   90.00
_cell.angle_gamma   90.00
#
_symmetry.space_group_name_H-M   'P 1'
#
loop_
_entity.id
_entity.type
_entity.pdbx_description
1 polymer ?
#
loop_
_entity_poly.entity_id
_entity_poly.type
_entity_poly.pdbx_seq_one_letter_code
_entity_poly.pdbx_strand_id
1 'polypeptide(L)'
;MTPIVGFFVFLLLTVAALGVVVATGLRRRRRLHVTFVIVALGLLGGAIVYALRVGEIYDLEAAGAITPIHLNLARITTVCYLLPAITGVLTWRDERWRKLHGRLAWTIVALTIVTTITGAMMLMGAERIG
;
A
#
# COMPACT_ATOMS: atom_id res chain seq x y z
N MET A 1 -21.31 -5.42 -3.52
CA MET A 1 -20.42 -4.39 -4.12
C MET A 1 -19.70 -5.02 -5.30
N THR A 2 -19.58 -4.32 -6.42
CA THR A 2 -18.80 -4.85 -7.57
C THR A 2 -17.30 -4.86 -7.23
N PRO A 3 -16.49 -5.72 -7.87
CA PRO A 3 -15.05 -5.77 -7.63
C PRO A 3 -14.36 -4.41 -7.78
N ILE A 4 -14.73 -3.67 -8.83
CA ILE A 4 -14.20 -2.34 -9.15
C ILE A 4 -14.52 -1.33 -8.04
N VAL A 5 -15.77 -1.26 -7.60
CA VAL A 5 -16.17 -0.34 -6.51
C VAL A 5 -15.47 -0.71 -5.21
N GLY A 6 -15.36 -2.02 -4.92
CA GLY A 6 -14.58 -2.53 -3.79
C GLY A 6 -13.14 -2.08 -3.81
N PHE A 7 -12.47 -2.25 -4.94
CA PHE A 7 -11.10 -1.83 -5.12
C PHE A 7 -10.92 -0.34 -4.85
N PHE A 8 -11.70 0.54 -5.50
CA PHE A 8 -11.56 1.99 -5.31
C PHE A 8 -11.90 2.44 -3.89
N VAL A 9 -12.94 1.89 -3.26
CA VAL A 9 -13.29 2.23 -1.87
C VAL A 9 -12.15 1.87 -0.92
N PHE A 10 -11.66 0.63 -0.97
CA PHE A 10 -10.56 0.21 -0.11
C PHE A 10 -9.25 0.93 -0.41
N LEU A 11 -8.97 1.23 -1.68
CA LEU A 11 -7.80 2.01 -2.08
C LEU A 11 -7.84 3.43 -1.48
N LEU A 12 -8.96 4.14 -1.65
CA LEU A 12 -9.12 5.50 -1.13
C LEU A 12 -9.05 5.54 0.40
N LEU A 13 -9.69 4.57 1.07
CA LEU A 13 -9.61 4.42 2.53
C LEU A 13 -8.17 4.13 2.97
N THR A 14 -7.43 3.30 2.24
CA THR A 14 -6.01 3.01 2.52
C THR A 14 -5.16 4.28 2.42
N VAL A 15 -5.35 5.07 1.36
CA VAL A 15 -4.64 6.36 1.17
C VAL A 15 -4.97 7.34 2.31
N ALA A 16 -6.25 7.47 2.67
CA ALA A 16 -6.67 8.31 3.78
C ALA A 16 -6.04 7.85 5.12
N ALA A 17 -6.07 6.54 5.40
CA ALA A 17 -5.47 5.97 6.60
C ALA A 17 -3.95 6.19 6.63
N LEU A 18 -3.24 6.01 5.51
CA LEU A 18 -1.81 6.32 5.38
C LEU A 18 -1.51 7.80 5.66
N GLY A 19 -2.35 8.71 5.16
CA GLY A 19 -2.24 10.14 5.49
C GLY A 19 -2.31 10.39 7.00
N VAL A 20 -3.23 9.70 7.70
CA VAL A 20 -3.33 9.77 9.16
C VAL A 20 -2.13 9.10 9.85
N VAL A 21 -1.62 7.98 9.35
CA VAL A 21 -0.38 7.33 9.85
C VAL A 21 0.78 8.31 9.83
N VAL A 22 1.00 9.00 8.70
CA VAL A 22 2.05 10.01 8.56
C VAL A 22 1.82 11.16 9.52
N ALA A 23 0.62 11.74 9.56
CA ALA A 23 0.30 12.87 10.42
C ALA A 23 0.46 12.55 11.92
N THR A 24 0.02 11.38 12.36
CA THR A 24 0.15 10.93 13.75
C THR A 24 1.59 10.59 14.12
N GLY A 25 2.38 10.06 13.17
CA GLY A 25 3.81 9.80 13.32
C GLY A 25 4.61 11.10 13.51
N LEU A 26 4.36 12.11 12.68
CA LEU A 26 4.99 13.44 12.78
C LEU A 26 4.62 14.14 14.09
N ARG A 27 3.39 13.98 14.58
CA ARG A 27 2.92 14.52 15.87
C ARG A 27 3.33 13.67 17.08
N ARG A 28 4.14 12.61 16.90
CA ARG A 28 4.60 11.69 17.96
C ARG A 28 3.47 11.03 18.75
N ARG A 29 2.27 10.88 18.18
CA ARG A 29 1.11 10.25 18.82
C ARG A 29 1.16 8.72 18.66
N ARG A 30 2.08 8.06 19.38
CA ARG A 30 2.42 6.63 19.20
C ARG A 30 1.21 5.69 19.16
N ARG A 31 0.27 5.80 20.11
CA ARG A 31 -0.92 4.94 20.16
C ARG A 31 -1.78 5.08 18.91
N LEU A 32 -2.12 6.31 18.53
CA LEU A 32 -2.89 6.59 17.33
C LEU A 32 -2.15 6.13 16.07
N HIS A 33 -0.84 6.39 15.99
CA HIS A 33 -0.03 5.96 14.86
C HIS A 33 -0.12 4.45 14.66
N VAL A 34 0.08 3.65 15.71
CA VAL A 34 -0.01 2.18 15.58
C VAL A 34 -1.43 1.70 15.28
N THR A 35 -2.46 2.29 15.87
CA THR A 35 -3.85 1.99 15.51
C THR A 35 -4.10 2.22 14.03
N PHE A 36 -3.70 3.37 13.49
CA PHE A 36 -3.88 3.68 12.07
C PHE A 36 -2.98 2.85 11.15
N VAL A 37 -1.81 2.40 11.59
CA VAL A 37 -0.99 1.43 10.84
C VAL A 37 -1.75 0.11 10.67
N ILE A 38 -2.33 -0.42 11.75
CA ILE A 38 -3.11 -1.66 11.69
C ILE A 38 -4.33 -1.49 10.78
N VAL A 39 -5.04 -0.37 10.90
CA VAL A 39 -6.18 -0.04 10.03
C VAL A 39 -5.75 0.06 8.57
N ALA A 40 -4.65 0.76 8.27
CA ALA A 40 -4.13 0.92 6.92
C ALA A 40 -3.73 -0.44 6.30
N LEU A 41 -3.10 -1.33 7.07
CA LEU A 41 -2.76 -2.68 6.61
C LEU A 41 -4.01 -3.53 6.33
N GLY A 42 -5.03 -3.44 7.19
CA GLY A 42 -6.32 -4.12 6.96
C GLY A 42 -7.03 -3.62 5.70
N LEU A 43 -7.05 -2.30 5.49
CA LEU A 43 -7.63 -1.69 4.31
C LEU A 43 -6.85 -2.04 3.04
N LEU A 44 -5.52 -2.04 3.11
CA LEU A 44 -4.66 -2.46 2.00
C LEU A 44 -4.92 -3.94 1.64
N GLY A 45 -5.05 -4.81 2.63
CA GLY A 45 -5.42 -6.21 2.40
C GLY A 45 -6.77 -6.33 1.68
N GLY A 46 -7.76 -5.54 2.09
CA GLY A 46 -9.04 -5.44 1.38
C GLY A 46 -8.89 -4.96 -0.07
N ALA A 47 -8.09 -3.92 -0.31
CA ALA A 47 -7.80 -3.41 -1.65
C ALA A 47 -7.15 -4.49 -2.54
N ILE A 48 -6.21 -5.28 -2.00
CA ILE A 48 -5.56 -6.39 -2.71
C ILE A 48 -6.58 -7.48 -3.07
N VAL A 49 -7.46 -7.88 -2.13
CA VAL A 49 -8.50 -8.89 -2.40
C VAL A 49 -9.42 -8.44 -3.54
N TYR A 50 -9.85 -7.18 -3.53
CA TYR A 50 -10.67 -6.66 -4.62
C TYR A 50 -9.89 -6.46 -5.92
N ALA A 51 -8.60 -6.09 -5.86
CA ALA A 51 -7.73 -5.99 -7.04
C ALA A 51 -7.57 -7.33 -7.74
N LEU A 52 -7.40 -8.43 -6.98
CA LEU A 52 -7.34 -9.78 -7.53
C LEU A 52 -8.63 -10.13 -8.29
N ARG A 53 -9.80 -9.81 -7.70
CA ARG A 53 -11.11 -10.00 -8.36
C ARG A 53 -11.31 -9.08 -9.58
N VAL A 54 -10.70 -7.90 -9.59
CA VAL A 54 -10.67 -7.04 -10.79
C VAL A 54 -9.80 -7.70 -11.88
N GLY A 55 -8.67 -8.31 -11.51
CA GLY A 55 -7.82 -9.05 -12.45
C GLY A 55 -8.48 -10.28 -13.08
N GLU A 56 -9.53 -10.84 -12.46
CA GLU A 56 -10.32 -11.94 -13.05
C GLU A 56 -11.26 -11.48 -14.18
N ILE A 57 -11.57 -10.18 -14.26
CA ILE A 57 -12.51 -9.61 -15.25
C ILE A 57 -11.84 -8.66 -16.26
N TYR A 58 -10.52 -8.49 -16.16
CA TYR A 58 -9.72 -7.68 -17.08
C TYR A 58 -8.56 -8.51 -17.63
N ASP A 59 -8.31 -8.38 -18.92
CA ASP A 59 -7.08 -8.83 -19.55
C ASP A 59 -5.98 -7.82 -19.19
N LEU A 60 -5.23 -8.16 -18.14
CA LEU A 60 -4.09 -7.36 -17.70
C LEU A 60 -2.90 -7.48 -18.65
N GLU A 61 -2.81 -8.53 -19.48
CA GLU A 61 -1.70 -8.68 -20.42
C GLU A 61 -1.79 -7.66 -21.56
N ALA A 62 -3.00 -7.21 -21.91
CA ALA A 62 -3.23 -6.12 -22.86
C ALA A 62 -2.52 -4.81 -22.49
N ALA A 63 -2.25 -4.58 -21.18
CA ALA A 63 -1.49 -3.41 -20.72
C ALA A 63 0.02 -3.50 -21.04
N GLY A 64 0.51 -4.63 -21.54
CA GLY A 64 1.87 -4.84 -22.01
C GLY A 64 2.90 -4.84 -20.86
N ALA A 65 4.03 -4.16 -21.07
CA ALA A 65 5.17 -4.21 -20.14
C ALA A 65 4.86 -3.67 -18.73
N ILE A 66 3.80 -2.87 -18.55
CA ILE A 66 3.45 -2.30 -17.24
C ILE A 66 2.98 -3.37 -16.25
N THR A 67 2.37 -4.46 -16.74
CA THR A 67 1.80 -5.52 -15.90
C THR A 67 2.87 -6.25 -15.09
N PRO A 68 3.93 -6.84 -15.68
CA PRO A 68 4.99 -7.46 -14.89
C PRO A 68 5.75 -6.45 -14.01
N ILE A 69 5.87 -5.19 -14.45
CA ILE A 69 6.48 -4.12 -13.63
C ILE A 69 5.66 -3.88 -12.36
N HIS A 70 4.34 -3.68 -12.50
CA HIS A 70 3.45 -3.45 -11.37
C HIS A 70 3.43 -4.65 -10.44
N LEU A 71 3.29 -5.88 -10.95
CA LEU A 71 3.24 -7.09 -10.12
C LEU A 71 4.54 -7.29 -9.32
N ASN A 72 5.70 -7.06 -9.93
CA ASN A 72 6.98 -7.11 -9.23
C ASN A 72 7.10 -6.02 -8.17
N LEU A 73 6.73 -4.79 -8.50
CA LEU A 73 6.71 -3.68 -7.54
C LEU A 73 5.76 -3.95 -6.38
N ALA A 74 4.55 -4.43 -6.65
CA ALA A 74 3.57 -4.77 -5.62
C ALA A 74 4.11 -5.84 -4.66
N ARG A 75 4.76 -6.88 -5.19
CA ARG A 75 5.40 -7.93 -4.38
C ARG A 75 6.52 -7.37 -3.51
N ILE A 76 7.45 -6.62 -4.09
CA ILE A 76 8.59 -6.02 -3.38
C ILE A 76 8.08 -5.07 -2.29
N THR A 77 7.16 -4.17 -2.63
CA THR A 77 6.57 -3.20 -1.70
C THR A 77 5.91 -3.90 -0.53
N THR A 78 5.15 -4.97 -0.80
CA THR A 78 4.45 -5.75 0.23
C THR A 78 5.45 -6.34 1.24
N VAL A 79 6.53 -6.97 0.75
CA VAL A 79 7.59 -7.51 1.63
C VAL A 79 8.29 -6.39 2.39
N CYS A 80 8.57 -5.27 1.72
CA CYS A 80 9.27 -4.15 2.33
C CYS A 80 8.48 -3.47 3.46
N TYR A 81 7.15 -3.61 3.56
CA TYR A 81 6.39 -3.15 4.74
C TYR A 81 6.84 -3.79 6.06
N LEU A 82 7.50 -4.96 6.02
CA LEU A 82 8.08 -5.57 7.21
C LEU A 82 9.18 -4.69 7.82
N LEU A 83 9.92 -3.92 7.02
CA LEU A 83 11.01 -3.08 7.50
C LEU A 83 10.54 -1.95 8.45
N PRO A 84 9.57 -1.08 8.09
CA PRO A 84 9.02 -0.10 9.02
C PRO A 84 8.23 -0.76 10.16
N ALA A 85 7.61 -1.93 9.95
CA ALA A 85 6.94 -2.65 11.04
C ALA A 85 7.93 -3.12 12.12
N ILE A 86 9.01 -3.80 11.72
CA ILE A 86 10.07 -4.27 12.63
C ILE A 86 10.72 -3.07 13.34
N THR A 87 11.16 -2.06 12.58
CA THR A 87 11.80 -0.88 13.18
C THR A 87 10.84 -0.04 14.03
N GLY A 88 9.54 -0.07 13.73
CA GLY A 88 8.48 0.52 14.55
C GLY A 88 8.32 -0.15 15.92
N VAL A 89 8.45 -1.47 15.98
CA VAL A 89 8.49 -2.20 17.27
C VAL A 89 9.80 -1.92 18.00
N LEU A 90 10.94 -1.90 17.30
CA LEU A 90 12.24 -1.63 17.92
C LEU A 90 12.33 -0.23 18.52
N THR A 91 11.67 0.76 17.92
CA THR A 91 11.60 2.13 18.46
C THR A 91 10.84 2.26 19.76
N TRP A 92 9.99 1.29 20.13
CA TRP A 92 9.40 1.25 21.47
C TRP A 92 10.39 0.82 22.54
N ARG A 93 11.37 -0.02 22.17
CA ARG A 93 12.41 -0.49 23.10
C ARG A 93 13.58 0.48 23.20
N ASP A 94 13.95 1.10 22.08
CA ASP A 94 15.13 1.96 22.01
C ASP A 94 14.96 3.07 20.96
N GLU A 95 15.08 4.33 21.40
CA GLU A 95 14.89 5.50 20.54
C GLU A 95 15.95 5.64 19.44
N ARG A 96 17.10 4.95 19.52
CA ARG A 96 18.14 4.99 18.47
C ARG A 96 17.60 4.57 17.10
N TRP A 97 16.60 3.69 17.08
CA TRP A 97 15.96 3.20 15.86
C TRP A 97 15.06 4.25 15.20
N ARG A 98 14.74 5.37 15.86
CA ARG A 98 13.77 6.36 15.37
C ARG A 98 14.14 6.97 14.03
N LYS A 99 15.43 7.29 13.85
CA LYS A 99 15.93 7.83 12.58
C LYS A 99 15.84 6.80 11.46
N LEU A 100 16.17 5.53 11.74
CA LEU A 100 16.07 4.46 10.75
C LEU A 100 14.62 4.17 10.38
N HIS A 101 13.73 4.02 11.36
CA HIS A 101 12.29 3.85 11.13
C HIS A 101 11.72 4.95 10.25
N GLY A 102 12.03 6.22 10.54
CA GLY A 102 11.56 7.34 9.74
C GLY A 102 12.05 7.32 8.29
N ARG A 103 13.34 6.99 8.05
CA ARG A 103 13.89 6.84 6.69
C ARG A 103 13.20 5.71 5.93
N LEU A 104 13.10 4.53 6.54
CA LEU A 104 12.46 3.37 5.93
C LEU A 104 10.99 3.65 5.65
N ALA A 105 10.25 4.23 6.60
CA ALA A 105 8.85 4.59 6.41
C ALA A 105 8.66 5.51 5.20
N TRP A 106 9.48 6.56 5.05
CA TRP A 106 9.41 7.43 3.87
C TRP A 106 9.78 6.73 2.57
N THR A 107 10.81 5.87 2.58
CA THR A 107 11.15 5.04 1.41
C THR A 107 9.98 4.15 1.00
N ILE A 108 9.32 3.50 1.96
CA ILE A 108 8.19 2.61 1.67
C ILE A 108 6.97 3.39 1.23
N VAL A 109 6.70 4.57 1.79
CA VAL A 109 5.64 5.47 1.30
C VAL A 109 5.89 5.85 -0.17
N ALA A 110 7.11 6.26 -0.52
CA ALA A 110 7.45 6.57 -1.91
C ALA A 110 7.26 5.37 -2.84
N LEU A 111 7.73 4.19 -2.42
CA LEU A 111 7.55 2.95 -3.17
C LEU A 111 6.07 2.56 -3.33
N THR A 112 5.25 2.81 -2.32
CA THR A 112 3.80 2.59 -2.34
C THR A 112 3.12 3.51 -3.35
N ILE A 113 3.52 4.78 -3.41
CA ILE A 113 3.02 5.75 -4.39
C ILE A 113 3.36 5.25 -5.81
N VAL A 114 4.61 4.89 -6.06
CA VAL A 114 5.05 4.36 -7.37
C VAL A 114 4.25 3.10 -7.74
N THR A 115 4.08 2.17 -6.81
CA THR A 115 3.28 0.95 -7.02
C THR A 115 1.81 1.24 -7.32
N THR A 116 1.23 2.24 -6.66
CA THR A 116 -0.15 2.66 -6.90
C THR A 116 -0.30 3.28 -8.29
N ILE A 117 0.65 4.13 -8.69
CA ILE A 117 0.68 4.74 -10.02
C ILE A 117 0.79 3.67 -11.10
N THR A 118 1.72 2.72 -10.96
CA THR A 118 1.86 1.63 -11.95
C THR A 118 0.64 0.73 -12.00
N GLY A 119 -0.05 0.51 -10.87
CA GLY A 119 -1.30 -0.24 -10.84
C GLY A 119 -2.45 0.49 -11.56
N ALA A 120 -2.54 1.81 -11.38
CA ALA A 120 -3.50 2.63 -12.12
C ALA A 120 -3.21 2.62 -13.63
N MET A 121 -1.94 2.75 -14.02
CA MET A 121 -1.51 2.64 -15.43
C MET A 121 -1.87 1.29 -16.03
N MET A 122 -1.63 0.19 -15.29
CA MET A 122 -2.00 -1.16 -15.70
C MET A 122 -3.51 -1.28 -15.94
N LEU A 123 -4.35 -0.79 -15.01
CA LEU A 123 -5.80 -0.82 -15.17
C LEU A 123 -6.32 0.04 -16.31
N MET A 124 -5.68 1.18 -16.59
CA MET A 124 -6.06 2.04 -17.73
C MET A 124 -5.69 1.42 -19.08
N GLY A 125 -4.65 0.60 -19.12
CA GLY A 125 -4.24 -0.14 -20.33
C GLY A 125 -4.86 -1.52 -20.46
N ALA A 126 -5.60 -2.00 -19.46
CA ALA A 126 -6.22 -3.32 -19.47
C ALA A 126 -7.57 -3.29 -20.21
N GLU A 127 -7.89 -4.38 -20.90
CA GLU A 127 -9.18 -4.55 -21.59
C GLU A 127 -10.13 -5.37 -20.73
N ARG A 128 -11.42 -5.04 -20.71
CA ARG A 128 -12.40 -5.82 -19.95
C ARG A 128 -12.70 -7.12 -20.70
N ILE A 129 -12.61 -8.25 -20.00
CA ILE A 129 -13.01 -9.55 -20.55
C ILE A 129 -14.54 -9.56 -20.63
N GLY A 130 -15.07 -9.79 -21.83
CA GLY A 130 -16.50 -9.76 -22.16
C GLY A 130 -17.34 -10.77 -21.41
#